data_AF-A0A413E369-F1
#
_entry.id   AF-A0A413E369-F1
#
_cell.length_a   1.000
_cell.length_b   1.000
_cell.length_c   1.000
_cell.angle_alpha   90.00
_cell.angle_beta   90.00
_cell.angle_gamma   90.00
#
_symmetry.space_group_name_H-M   'P 1'
#
loop_
_entity.id
_entity.type
_entity.pdbx_description
1 polymer ?
#
loop_
_entity_poly.entity_id
_entity_poly.type
_entity_poly.pdbx_seq_one_letter_code
_entity_poly.pdbx_strand_id
1 'polypeptide(L)'
;MNLNISLCASACTGAKHCSLTPTCKGWGCRFLATPIEQLPTTDKEKAKLFSKVYREAKSKGVLECPHYRSLFIDEVLENINKSNVTLQTMN
;
A
#
# COMPACT_ATOMS: atom_id res chain seq x y z
N MET A 1 -20.44 0.21 -2.03
CA MET A 1 -19.47 0.62 -1.00
C MET A 1 -19.62 -0.20 0.25
N ASN A 2 -18.56 -0.91 0.64
CA ASN A 2 -18.50 -1.65 1.90
C ASN A 2 -18.74 -0.68 3.08
N LEU A 3 -19.63 -1.02 4.01
CA LEU A 3 -20.02 -0.15 5.13
C LEU A 3 -18.81 0.29 5.98
N ASN A 4 -17.87 -0.61 6.24
CA ASN A 4 -16.66 -0.28 7.02
C ASN A 4 -15.78 0.73 6.30
N ILE A 5 -15.68 0.62 4.97
CA ILE A 5 -14.93 1.56 4.14
C ILE A 5 -15.62 2.92 4.10
N SER A 6 -16.95 2.95 3.98
CA SER A 6 -17.74 4.18 3.98
C SER A 6 -17.58 4.95 5.31
N LEU A 7 -17.75 4.25 6.44
CA LEU A 7 -17.55 4.83 7.77
C LEU A 7 -16.12 5.35 7.95
N CYS A 8 -15.11 4.56 7.56
CA CYS A 8 -13.72 5.01 7.63
C CYS A 8 -13.46 6.24 6.76
N ALA A 9 -14.00 6.28 5.54
CA ALA A 9 -13.82 7.41 4.65
C ALA A 9 -14.41 8.69 5.25
N SER A 10 -15.60 8.62 5.85
CA SER A 10 -16.22 9.77 6.53
C SER A 10 -15.43 10.26 7.74
N ALA A 11 -14.65 9.38 8.40
CA ALA A 11 -13.81 9.70 9.54
C ALA A 11 -12.37 10.08 9.14
N CYS A 12 -12.06 10.17 7.84
CA CYS A 12 -10.72 10.48 7.35
C CYS A 12 -10.37 11.94 7.60
N THR A 13 -9.65 12.22 8.68
CA THR A 13 -9.30 13.57 9.13
C THR A 13 -7.99 14.13 8.54
N GLY A 14 -7.29 13.37 7.70
CA GLY A 14 -6.07 13.85 7.03
C GLY A 14 -5.14 12.76 6.52
N ALA A 15 -4.00 13.19 5.97
CA ALA A 15 -3.07 12.33 5.24
C ALA A 15 -2.48 11.16 6.05
N LYS A 16 -2.48 11.25 7.39
CA LYS A 16 -1.98 10.19 8.29
C LYS A 16 -3.04 9.19 8.72
N HIS A 17 -4.32 9.41 8.40
CA HIS A 17 -5.43 8.56 8.84
C HIS A 17 -5.28 7.10 8.36
N CYS A 18 -4.74 6.93 7.15
CA CYS A 18 -4.52 5.63 6.52
C CYS A 18 -3.10 5.08 6.71
N SER A 19 -2.22 5.79 7.44
CA SER A 19 -0.86 5.30 7.70
C SER A 19 -0.88 4.14 8.68
N LEU A 20 -0.01 3.16 8.46
CA LEU A 20 0.17 2.02 9.36
C LEU A 20 0.89 2.43 10.66
N THR A 21 1.88 3.31 10.54
CA THR A 21 2.60 3.94 11.66
C THR A 21 2.86 5.42 11.33
N PRO A 22 3.32 6.26 12.28
CA PRO A 22 3.66 7.66 11.99
C PRO A 22 4.69 7.86 10.87
N THR A 23 5.54 6.86 10.62
CA THR A 23 6.62 6.87 9.61
C THR A 23 6.35 5.96 8.43
N CYS A 24 5.38 5.04 8.49
CA CYS A 24 5.07 4.08 7.44
C CYS A 24 3.62 4.21 6.97
N LYS A 25 3.44 4.60 5.70
CA LYS A 25 2.12 4.68 5.07
C LYS A 25 1.53 3.30 4.71
N GLY A 26 2.31 2.22 4.76
CA GLY A 26 1.88 0.89 4.34
C GLY A 26 1.50 0.86 2.86
N TRP A 27 0.31 0.37 2.54
CA TRP A 27 -0.26 0.34 1.17
C TRP A 27 -1.22 1.50 0.88
N GLY A 28 -1.20 2.56 1.70
CA GLY A 28 -2.05 3.75 1.49
C GLY A 28 -3.49 3.60 1.98
N CYS A 29 -3.81 2.48 2.64
CA CYS A 29 -5.06 2.28 3.35
C CYS A 29 -4.83 1.37 4.57
N ARG A 30 -5.36 1.76 5.73
CA ARG A 30 -5.23 1.00 6.98
C ARG A 30 -5.90 -0.39 6.97
N PHE A 31 -6.79 -0.63 6.01
CA PHE A 31 -7.43 -1.94 5.83
C PHE A 31 -6.60 -2.90 4.98
N LEU A 32 -5.53 -2.43 4.33
CA LEU A 32 -4.61 -3.26 3.57
C LEU A 32 -3.44 -3.67 4.46
N ALA A 33 -3.26 -4.97 4.63
CA ALA A 33 -2.26 -5.53 5.54
C ALA A 33 -1.40 -6.61 4.88
N THR A 34 -1.45 -6.75 3.55
CA THR A 34 -0.59 -7.68 2.82
C THR A 34 0.89 -7.49 3.23
N PRO A 35 1.52 -8.48 3.87
CA PRO A 35 2.91 -8.36 4.28
C PRO A 35 3.84 -8.45 3.06
N ILE A 36 4.97 -7.74 3.14
CA ILE A 36 6.09 -7.90 2.21
C ILE A 36 7.06 -8.90 2.85
N GLU A 37 6.87 -10.17 2.54
CA GLU A 37 7.70 -11.27 3.10
C GLU A 37 9.14 -11.22 2.55
N GLN A 38 9.28 -10.87 1.27
CA GLN A 38 10.56 -10.69 0.59
C GLN A 38 10.46 -9.45 -0.28
N LEU A 39 11.51 -8.64 -0.29
CA LEU A 39 11.58 -7.47 -1.16
C LEU A 39 11.64 -7.96 -2.62
N PRO A 40 10.69 -7.56 -3.48
CA PRO A 40 10.68 -7.99 -4.87
C PRO A 40 11.90 -7.39 -5.59
N THR A 41 12.70 -8.25 -6.22
CA THR A 41 13.91 -7.86 -6.98
C THR A 41 13.66 -7.86 -8.48
N THR A 42 12.67 -8.65 -8.92
CA THR A 42 12.28 -8.76 -10.33
C THR A 42 10.89 -8.17 -10.56
N ASP A 43 10.61 -7.74 -11.80
CA ASP A 43 9.29 -7.23 -12.17
C ASP A 43 8.19 -8.29 -12.02
N LYS A 44 8.54 -9.58 -12.15
CA LYS A 44 7.62 -10.69 -11.90
C LYS A 44 7.21 -10.77 -10.42
N GLU A 45 8.15 -10.57 -9.49
CA GLU A 45 7.86 -10.55 -8.06
C GLU A 45 7.04 -9.31 -7.68
N LYS A 46 7.36 -8.15 -8.28
CA LYS A 46 6.56 -6.93 -8.12
C LYS A 46 5.13 -7.14 -8.58
N ALA A 47 4.93 -7.72 -9.77
CA ALA A 47 3.60 -8.01 -10.31
C ALA A 47 2.82 -8.99 -9.42
N LYS A 48 3.50 -9.99 -8.84
CA LYS A 48 2.88 -10.93 -7.89
C LYS A 48 2.44 -10.23 -6.60
N LEU A 49 3.28 -9.37 -6.05
CA LEU A 49 2.96 -8.59 -4.84
C LEU A 49 1.82 -7.60 -5.12
N PHE A 50 1.89 -6.87 -6.23
CA PHE A 50 0.81 -5.99 -6.71
C PHE A 50 -0.51 -6.74 -6.80
N SER A 51 -0.51 -7.92 -7.45
CA SER A 51 -1.71 -8.74 -7.59
C SER A 51 -2.29 -9.18 -6.24
N LYS A 52 -1.43 -9.50 -5.25
CA LYS A 52 -1.85 -9.88 -3.89
C LYS A 52 -2.54 -8.71 -3.18
N VAL A 53 -1.91 -7.53 -3.19
CA VAL A 53 -2.46 -6.30 -2.57
C VAL A 53 -3.75 -5.87 -3.27
N TYR A 54 -3.78 -5.89 -4.60
CA TYR A 54 -4.96 -5.52 -5.38
C TYR A 54 -6.16 -6.43 -5.09
N ARG A 55 -5.93 -7.75 -5.00
CA ARG A 55 -6.98 -8.71 -4.65
C ARG A 55 -7.52 -8.46 -3.23
N GLU A 56 -6.64 -8.16 -2.27
CA GLU A 56 -7.05 -7.77 -0.92
C GLU A 56 -7.91 -6.50 -0.96
N ALA A 57 -7.47 -5.46 -1.68
CA ALA A 57 -8.19 -4.21 -1.82
C ALA A 57 -9.58 -4.38 -2.43
N LYS A 58 -9.68 -5.20 -3.48
CA LYS A 58 -10.96 -5.55 -4.10
C LYS A 58 -11.88 -6.30 -3.13
N SER A 59 -11.36 -7.32 -2.45
CA SER A 59 -12.14 -8.13 -1.51
C SER A 59 -12.66 -7.33 -0.31
N LYS A 60 -11.92 -6.32 0.14
CA LYS A 60 -12.30 -5.47 1.27
C LYS A 60 -13.13 -4.24 0.86
N GLY A 61 -13.33 -4.01 -0.44
CA GLY A 61 -14.02 -2.83 -0.96
C GLY A 61 -13.20 -1.53 -0.87
N VAL A 62 -11.88 -1.62 -0.62
CA VAL A 62 -10.97 -0.46 -0.53
C VAL A 62 -10.89 0.29 -1.84
N LEU A 63 -11.05 -0.40 -2.98
CA LEU A 63 -11.08 0.22 -4.32
C LEU A 63 -12.21 1.23 -4.51
N GLU A 64 -13.23 1.18 -3.66
CA GLU A 64 -14.35 2.13 -3.71
C GLU A 64 -14.13 3.34 -2.79
N CYS A 65 -13.08 3.34 -1.96
CA CYS A 65 -12.79 4.43 -1.03
C CYS A 65 -12.33 5.70 -1.77
N PRO A 66 -12.94 6.87 -1.54
CA PRO A 66 -12.57 8.12 -2.23
C PRO A 66 -11.16 8.62 -1.87
N HIS A 67 -10.59 8.15 -0.75
CA HIS A 67 -9.26 8.52 -0.30
C HIS A 67 -8.17 7.51 -0.71
N TYR A 68 -8.56 6.36 -1.26
CA TYR A 68 -7.60 5.36 -1.72
C TYR A 68 -7.22 5.63 -3.17
N ARG A 69 -5.91 5.65 -3.45
CA ARG A 69 -5.39 5.72 -4.82
C ARG A 69 -4.67 4.42 -5.14
N SER A 70 -5.13 3.72 -6.17
CA SER A 70 -4.48 2.49 -6.65
C SER A 70 -3.02 2.69 -7.07
N LEU A 71 -2.68 3.89 -7.57
CA LEU A 71 -1.31 4.30 -7.92
C LEU A 71 -0.32 4.26 -6.73
N PHE A 72 -0.83 4.15 -5.50
CA PHE A 72 0.01 4.05 -4.32
C PHE A 72 0.79 2.74 -4.26
N ILE A 73 0.28 1.65 -4.86
CA ILE A 73 1.00 0.37 -4.88
C ILE A 73 2.28 0.51 -5.71
N ASP A 74 2.21 1.17 -6.86
CA ASP A 74 3.38 1.42 -7.72
C ASP A 74 4.40 2.32 -7.02
N GLU A 75 3.95 3.39 -6.36
CA GLU A 75 4.80 4.29 -5.56
C GLU A 75 5.55 3.54 -4.43
N VAL A 76 4.88 2.62 -3.74
CA VAL A 76 5.51 1.79 -2.70
C VAL A 76 6.56 0.86 -3.30
N LEU A 77 6.25 0.21 -4.43
CA LEU A 77 7.18 -0.70 -5.11
C LEU A 77 8.41 0.04 -5.67
N GLU A 78 8.24 1.27 -6.18
CA GLU A 78 9.35 2.13 -6.61
C GLU A 78 10.22 2.61 -5.44
N ASN A 79 9.61 2.98 -4.32
CA ASN A 79 10.35 3.43 -3.14
C ASN A 79 11.16 2.31 -2.49
N ILE A 80 10.64 1.07 -2.48
CA ILE A 80 11.39 -0.12 -2.07
C ILE A 80 12.68 -0.27 -2.89
N ASN A 81 12.60 -0.08 -4.21
CA ASN A 81 13.78 -0.11 -5.08
C ASN A 81 14.79 0.99 -4.74
N LYS A 82 14.34 2.22 -4.48
CA LYS A 82 15.22 3.35 -4.14
C LYS A 82 15.95 3.15 -2.80
N SER A 83 15.26 2.67 -1.77
CA SER A 83 15.89 2.36 -0.47
C SER A 83 16.96 1.28 -0.57
N ASN A 84 16.79 0.30 -1.47
CA ASN A 84 17.80 -0.74 -1.70
C ASN A 84 19.06 -0.19 -2.40
N VAL A 85 18.90 0.74 -3.35
CA VAL A 85 20.04 1.38 -4.04
C VAL A 85 20.87 2.21 -3.05
N THR A 86 20.23 2.94 -2.12
CA THR A 86 20.97 3.72 -1.11
C THR A 86 21.78 2.84 -0.16
N LEU A 87 21.25 1.68 0.26
CA LEU A 87 21.97 0.73 1.12
C LEU A 87 23.15 0.05 0.41
N GLN A 88 23.05 -0.20 -0.90
CA GLN A 88 24.14 -0.80 -1.68
C GLN A 88 25.24 0.19 -2.05
N THR A 89 24.95 1.50 -2.08
CA THR A 89 25.93 2.54 -2.43
C THR A 89 26.73 3.03 -1.21
N MET A 90 26.42 2.54 -0.01
CA MET A 90 27.10 2.86 1.25
C MET A 90 27.99 1.71 1.78
N ASN A 91 28.19 0.64 1.00
CA ASN A 91 29.11 -0.46 1.29
C ASN A 91 30.30 -0.46 0.33
#